data_AF-A0A5E8A1I3-F1
#
_entry.id   AF-A0A5E8A1I3-F1
#
_cell.length_a   1.000
_cell.length_b   1.000
_cell.length_c   1.000
_cell.angle_alpha   90.00
_cell.angle_beta   90.00
_cell.angle_gamma   90.00
#
_symmetry.space_group_name_H-M   'P 1'
#
loop_
_entity.id
_entity.type
_entity.pdbx_description
1 polymer ?
#
loop_
_entity_poly.entity_id
_entity_poly.type
_entity_poly.pdbx_seq_one_letter_code
_entity_poly.pdbx_strand_id
1 'polypeptide(L)'
;MKPDGSNPEQVTFDELNDWFPHISPDGKWIVFISFPRTVDSGQHPFYKHCYIRLMPITGGEPKIIGYIYGGQGSMNVPNWSPDWKRIAFVSNSAFLNY
;
A
#
# COMPACT_ATOMS: atom_id res chain seq x y z
N MET A 1 18.42 -0.15 0.29
CA MET A 1 18.70 -0.81 1.59
C MET A 1 19.59 -2.04 1.37
N LYS A 2 20.58 -2.28 2.25
CA LYS A 2 21.39 -3.50 2.23
C LYS A 2 20.65 -4.68 2.89
N PRO A 3 21.02 -5.95 2.61
CA PRO A 3 20.38 -7.12 3.23
C PRO A 3 20.47 -7.18 4.76
N ASP A 4 21.42 -6.46 5.37
CA ASP A 4 21.60 -6.33 6.82
C ASP A 4 20.70 -5.25 7.46
N GLY A 5 19.82 -4.62 6.67
CA GLY A 5 18.92 -3.55 7.13
C GLY A 5 19.58 -2.16 7.20
N SER A 6 20.88 -2.04 6.89
CA SER A 6 21.56 -0.76 6.87
C SER A 6 21.28 0.03 5.59
N ASN A 7 21.49 1.35 5.67
CA ASN A 7 21.34 2.30 4.56
C ASN A 7 19.93 2.25 3.92
N PRO A 8 18.86 2.55 4.68
CA PRO A 8 17.51 2.62 4.13
C PRO A 8 17.44 3.69 3.04
N GLU A 9 16.61 3.44 2.03
CA GLU A 9 16.42 4.33 0.90
C GLU A 9 14.94 4.70 0.81
N GLN A 10 14.65 5.99 0.70
CA GLN A 10 13.30 6.48 0.48
C GLN A 10 12.92 6.27 -0.98
N VAL A 11 11.76 5.67 -1.23
CA VAL A 11 11.28 5.35 -2.60
C VAL A 11 10.01 6.11 -3.00
N THR A 12 9.26 6.66 -2.04
CA THR A 12 8.12 7.55 -2.29
C THR A 12 8.43 8.96 -1.80
N PHE A 13 7.96 9.98 -2.53
CA PHE A 13 8.37 11.38 -2.33
C PHE A 13 7.18 12.35 -2.29
N ASP A 14 5.96 11.83 -2.34
CA ASP A 14 4.78 12.65 -2.11
C ASP A 14 4.49 12.75 -0.61
N GLU A 15 3.44 13.49 -0.30
CA GLU A 15 3.13 13.87 1.07
C GLU A 15 2.08 12.92 1.70
N LEU A 16 1.73 11.78 1.08
CA LEU A 16 0.89 10.77 1.72
C LEU A 16 1.70 9.88 2.68
N ASN A 17 1.01 9.22 3.60
CA ASN A 17 1.66 8.36 4.59
C ASN A 17 1.51 6.89 4.16
N ASP A 18 2.61 6.30 3.68
CA ASP A 18 2.62 4.97 3.07
C ASP A 18 2.93 3.87 4.11
N TRP A 19 2.13 2.81 4.08
CA TRP A 19 2.22 1.67 5.00
C TRP A 19 2.05 0.34 4.26
N PHE A 20 2.47 -0.74 4.93
CA PHE A 20 2.31 -2.14 4.49
C PHE A 20 2.73 -2.42 3.03
N PRO A 21 3.98 -2.11 2.63
CA PRO A 21 4.44 -2.40 1.28
C PRO A 21 4.64 -3.90 1.04
N HIS A 22 4.27 -4.38 -0.15
CA HIS A 22 4.48 -5.75 -0.61
C HIS A 22 5.04 -5.76 -2.03
N ILE A 23 6.18 -6.43 -2.21
CA ILE A 23 6.80 -6.63 -3.53
C ILE A 23 6.08 -7.77 -4.25
N SER A 24 5.82 -7.60 -5.55
CA SER A 24 5.20 -8.64 -6.38
C SER A 24 6.12 -9.87 -6.53
N PRO A 25 5.56 -11.08 -6.78
CA PRO A 25 6.37 -12.29 -6.99
C PRO A 25 7.38 -12.21 -8.13
N ASP A 26 7.11 -11.42 -9.17
CA ASP A 26 8.02 -11.19 -10.29
C ASP A 26 9.10 -10.13 -9.99
N GLY A 27 9.05 -9.52 -8.80
CA GLY A 27 10.01 -8.54 -8.30
C GLY A 27 9.93 -7.18 -8.98
N LYS A 28 8.87 -6.88 -9.77
CA LYS A 28 8.81 -5.65 -10.58
C LYS A 28 7.97 -4.54 -9.97
N TRP A 29 7.08 -4.88 -9.04
CA TRP A 29 6.09 -3.95 -8.52
C TRP A 29 6.08 -3.90 -7.00
N ILE A 30 5.72 -2.75 -6.45
CA ILE A 30 5.45 -2.54 -5.03
C ILE A 30 4.01 -2.07 -4.90
N VAL A 31 3.19 -2.82 -4.17
CA VAL A 31 1.86 -2.38 -3.75
C VAL A 31 1.89 -1.96 -2.29
N PHE A 32 1.17 -0.90 -1.93
CA PHE A 32 1.12 -0.39 -0.56
C PHE A 32 -0.20 0.35 -0.31
N ILE A 33 -0.52 0.58 0.97
CA ILE A 33 -1.63 1.45 1.36
C ILE A 33 -1.09 2.85 1.66
N SER A 34 -1.81 3.88 1.25
CA SER A 34 -1.49 5.27 1.59
C SER A 34 -2.64 5.91 2.37
N PHE A 35 -2.30 6.48 3.52
CA PHE A 35 -3.19 7.30 4.32
C PHE A 35 -3.09 8.77 3.90
N PRO A 36 -4.19 9.55 4.00
CA PRO A 36 -4.15 10.98 3.77
C PRO A 36 -3.31 11.68 4.84
N ARG A 37 -2.78 12.88 4.51
CA ARG A 37 -1.99 13.74 5.42
C ARG A 37 -2.65 14.09 6.74
N THR A 38 -3.98 13.97 6.80
CA THR A 38 -4.75 14.21 8.03
C THR A 38 -4.57 13.10 9.06
N VAL A 39 -3.98 11.97 8.68
CA VAL A 39 -3.50 10.93 9.58
C VAL A 39 -2.03 11.21 9.86
N ASP A 40 -1.65 11.21 11.14
CA ASP A 40 -0.25 11.35 11.56
C ASP A 40 0.65 10.28 10.91
N SER A 41 1.87 10.65 10.51
CA SER A 41 2.76 9.76 9.77
C SER A 41 3.24 8.55 10.58
N GLY A 42 3.27 8.66 11.92
CA GLY A 42 3.56 7.55 12.83
C GLY A 42 2.36 6.66 13.13
N GLN A 43 1.21 6.90 12.50
CA GLN A 43 -0.03 6.18 12.73
C GLN A 43 -0.57 5.53 11.47
N HIS A 44 -1.27 4.41 11.67
CA HIS A 44 -1.96 3.67 10.62
C HIS A 44 -3.29 3.13 11.16
N PRO A 45 -4.27 3.98 11.50
CA PRO A 45 -5.49 3.58 12.22
C PRO A 45 -6.42 2.69 11.38
N PHE A 46 -7.39 2.07 12.05
CA PHE A 46 -8.54 1.40 11.41
C PHE A 46 -9.54 2.43 10.87
N TYR A 47 -10.38 1.99 9.93
CA TYR A 47 -11.57 2.70 9.43
C TYR A 47 -11.32 4.13 8.90
N LYS A 48 -10.36 4.27 7.99
CA LYS A 48 -10.05 5.49 7.24
C LYS A 48 -10.26 5.32 5.75
N HIS A 49 -10.48 6.43 5.06
CA HIS A 49 -10.37 6.48 3.61
C HIS A 49 -8.89 6.44 3.24
N CYS A 50 -8.49 5.40 2.51
CA CYS A 50 -7.12 5.16 2.08
C CYS A 50 -7.08 4.86 0.59
N TYR A 51 -5.86 4.93 0.04
CA TYR A 51 -5.56 4.52 -1.32
C TYR A 51 -4.80 3.21 -1.30
N ILE A 52 -5.07 2.32 -2.25
CA ILE A 52 -4.13 1.26 -2.63
C ILE A 52 -3.36 1.79 -3.81
N ARG A 53 -2.04 1.82 -3.70
CA ARG A 53 -1.14 2.37 -4.73
C ARG A 53 -0.13 1.33 -5.19
N LEU A 54 0.28 1.47 -6.44
CA LEU A 54 1.20 0.58 -7.14
C LEU A 54 2.30 1.41 -7.79
N MET A 55 3.55 0.99 -7.62
CA MET A 55 4.69 1.60 -8.32
C MET A 55 5.70 0.56 -8.81
N PRO A 56 6.53 0.88 -9.82
CA PRO A 56 7.66 0.04 -10.21
C PRO A 56 8.70 -0.06 -9.07
N ILE A 57 9.36 -1.21 -8.95
CA ILE A 57 10.44 -1.40 -7.96
C ILE A 57 11.63 -0.47 -8.21
N THR A 58 11.81 -0.02 -9.44
CA THR A 58 12.87 0.89 -9.88
C THR A 58 12.59 2.36 -9.51
N GLY A 59 11.49 2.64 -8.80
CA GLY A 59 11.05 4.00 -8.50
C GLY A 59 10.12 4.57 -9.56
N GLY A 60 9.63 5.79 -9.30
CA GLY A 60 8.67 6.52 -10.12
C GLY A 60 7.40 6.88 -9.37
N GLU A 61 6.51 7.62 -10.03
CA GLU A 61 5.26 8.08 -9.41
C GLU A 61 4.29 6.90 -9.17
N PRO A 62 3.81 6.70 -7.93
CA PRO A 62 2.85 5.64 -7.65
C PRO A 62 1.46 5.94 -8.19
N LYS A 63 0.85 4.94 -8.83
CA LYS A 63 -0.51 5.00 -9.38
C LYS A 63 -1.52 4.50 -8.36
N ILE A 64 -2.65 5.19 -8.24
CA ILE A 64 -3.79 4.68 -7.44
C ILE A 64 -4.47 3.56 -8.23
N ILE A 65 -4.64 2.40 -7.59
CA ILE A 65 -5.33 1.24 -8.16
C ILE A 65 -6.58 0.85 -7.35
N GLY A 66 -6.84 1.53 -6.23
CA GLY A 66 -8.04 1.31 -5.43
C GLY A 66 -8.27 2.43 -4.41
N TYR A 67 -9.55 2.70 -4.14
CA TYR A 67 -10.01 3.58 -3.06
C TYR A 67 -10.77 2.72 -2.07
N ILE A 68 -10.35 2.72 -0.80
CA ILE A 68 -10.94 1.84 0.21
C ILE A 68 -11.28 2.62 1.47
N TYR A 69 -12.35 2.20 2.14
CA TYR A 69 -12.52 2.45 3.57
C TYR A 69 -11.90 1.28 4.34
N GLY A 70 -10.86 1.52 5.11
CA GLY A 70 -9.93 0.50 5.61
C GLY A 70 -8.85 1.09 6.51
N GLY A 71 -7.60 0.71 6.30
CA GLY A 71 -6.46 1.08 7.16
C GLY A 71 -5.80 -0.16 7.76
N GLN A 72 -5.48 -0.13 9.05
CA GLN A 72 -4.99 -1.33 9.77
C GLN A 72 -5.90 -2.54 9.50
N GLY A 73 -5.28 -3.67 9.14
CA GLY A 73 -5.96 -4.90 8.76
C GLY A 73 -6.30 -5.05 7.27
N SER A 74 -6.12 -4.01 6.45
CA SER A 74 -6.52 -4.08 5.03
C SER A 74 -5.54 -4.87 4.15
N MET A 75 -4.23 -4.78 4.46
CA MET A 75 -3.14 -5.35 3.66
C MET A 75 -1.90 -5.74 4.52
N ASN A 76 -2.09 -6.14 5.79
CA ASN A 76 -0.96 -6.32 6.73
C ASN A 76 -0.07 -7.55 6.45
N VAL A 77 -0.51 -8.44 5.56
CA VAL A 77 0.19 -9.67 5.18
C VAL A 77 0.36 -9.73 3.66
N PRO A 78 1.32 -10.54 3.14
CA PRO A 78 1.49 -10.72 1.71
C PRO A 78 0.18 -11.07 1.02
N ASN A 79 -0.14 -10.34 -0.04
CA ASN A 79 -1.48 -10.37 -0.64
C ASN A 79 -1.48 -10.49 -2.16
N TRP A 80 -0.31 -10.63 -2.78
CA TRP A 80 -0.20 -10.87 -4.21
C TRP A 80 -0.66 -12.29 -4.57
N SER A 81 -1.37 -12.42 -5.69
CA SER A 81 -1.57 -13.72 -6.32
C SER A 81 -0.21 -14.29 -6.78
N PRO A 82 -0.04 -15.63 -6.80
CA PRO A 82 1.20 -16.24 -7.28
C PRO A 82 1.54 -15.86 -8.72
N ASP A 83 0.51 -15.55 -9.52
CA ASP A 83 0.64 -15.09 -10.89
C ASP A 83 0.78 -13.57 -11.05
N TRP A 84 1.08 -12.84 -9.96
CA TRP A 84 1.41 -11.39 -9.91
C TRP A 84 0.40 -10.45 -10.59
N LYS A 85 -0.79 -10.94 -10.96
CA LYS A 85 -1.81 -10.17 -11.68
C LYS A 85 -2.87 -9.58 -10.77
N ARG A 86 -2.96 -10.04 -9.53
CA ARG A 86 -4.01 -9.64 -8.58
C ARG A 86 -3.43 -9.45 -7.18
N ILE A 87 -4.14 -8.66 -6.40
CA ILE A 87 -3.93 -8.51 -4.97
C ILE A 87 -5.23 -8.82 -4.24
N ALA A 88 -5.13 -9.32 -3.01
CA ALA A 88 -6.24 -9.40 -2.07
C ALA A 88 -6.18 -8.22 -1.09
N PHE A 89 -7.33 -7.68 -0.69
CA PHE A 89 -7.42 -6.67 0.35
C PHE A 89 -8.75 -6.77 1.08
N VAL A 90 -8.80 -6.23 2.28
CA VAL A 90 -10.05 -6.07 3.05
C VAL A 90 -10.47 -4.61 3.00
N SER A 91 -11.74 -4.35 2.72
CA SER A 91 -12.36 -3.04 2.92
C SER A 91 -13.59 -3.18 3.81
N ASN A 92 -13.78 -2.19 4.68
CA ASN A 92 -14.93 -2.05 5.56
C ASN A 92 -16.04 -1.20 4.92
N SER A 93 -16.00 -1.01 3.61
CA SER A 93 -17.05 -0.30 2.88
C SER A 93 -18.30 -1.18 2.84
N ALA A 94 -19.46 -0.61 3.18
CA ALA A 94 -20.72 -1.25 2.87
C ALA A 94 -20.99 -1.10 1.37
N PHE A 95 -21.31 -2.19 0.68
CA PHE A 95 -21.93 -2.10 -0.63
C PHE A 95 -23.36 -1.61 -0.42
N LEU A 96 -23.64 -0.34 -0.72
CA LEU A 96 -25.02 0.11 -0.85
C LEU A 96 -25.54 -0.50 -2.16
N ASN A 97 -26.39 -1.52 -2.05
CA ASN A 97 -27.17 -2.02 -3.17
C ASN A 97 -28.21 -0.94 -3.50
N TYR A 98 -28.11 -0.35 -4.69
CA TYR A 98 -29.20 0.40 -5.31
C TYR A 98 -30.08 -0.56 -6.12
#